data_AF-A0A537ZN21-F1
#
_entry.id   AF-A0A537ZN21-F1
#
_cell.length_a   1.000
_cell.length_b   1.000
_cell.length_c   1.000
_cell.angle_alpha   90.00
_cell.angle_beta   90.00
_cell.angle_gamma   90.00
#
_symmetry.space_group_name_H-M   'P 1'
#
loop_
_entity.id
_entity.type
_entity.pdbx_description
1 polymer ?
#
loop_
_entity_poly.entity_id
_entity_poly.type
_entity_poly.pdbx_seq_one_letter_code
_entity_poly.pdbx_strand_id
1 'polypeptide(L)' 'MTEHKVGTREEWLRARKELLEREKELTHRSDELARQRRELPWVRVDKEYRFETDAGTKTLAELFDGRSQLLA' A
#
# COMPACT_ATOMS: atom_id res chain seq x y z
N MET A 1 -8.36 9.54 32.75
CA MET A 1 -9.10 8.45 32.06
C MET A 1 -9.87 9.10 30.93
N THR A 2 -9.65 8.68 29.69
CA THR A 2 -10.41 9.21 28.54
C THR A 2 -11.86 8.78 28.66
N GLU A 3 -12.76 9.76 28.78
CA GLU A 3 -14.19 9.54 28.84
C GLU A 3 -14.68 9.13 27.45
N HIS A 4 -15.24 7.93 27.34
CA HIS A 4 -15.79 7.43 26.08
C HIS A 4 -17.25 7.84 25.97
N LYS A 5 -17.60 8.57 24.90
CA LYS A 5 -18.99 8.92 24.62
C LYS A 5 -19.77 7.65 24.27
N VAL A 6 -20.75 7.29 25.09
CA VAL A 6 -21.71 6.20 24.84
C VAL A 6 -22.91 6.78 24.09
N GLY A 7 -23.34 6.12 23.02
CA GLY A 7 -24.48 6.55 22.20
C GLY A 7 -25.37 5.38 21.81
N THR A 8 -26.54 5.68 21.30
CA THR A 8 -27.50 4.70 20.78
C THR A 8 -27.05 4.14 19.43
N ARG A 9 -27.68 3.04 19.00
CA ARG A 9 -27.40 2.41 17.70
C ARG A 9 -27.63 3.36 16.52
N GLU A 10 -28.66 4.21 16.59
CA GLU A 10 -29.00 5.16 15.53
C GLU A 10 -28.00 6.30 15.41
N GLU A 11 -27.55 6.84 16.56
CA GLU A 11 -26.50 7.87 16.60
C GLU A 11 -25.18 7.31 16.06
N TRP A 12 -24.82 6.09 16.45
CA TRP A 12 -23.64 5.41 15.92
C TRP A 12 -23.74 5.20 14.40
N LEU A 13 -24.90 4.74 13.91
CA LEU A 13 -25.07 4.48 12.47
C LEU A 13 -24.93 5.75 11.63
N ARG A 14 -25.47 6.88 12.12
CA ARG A 14 -25.34 8.18 11.47
C ARG A 14 -23.87 8.62 11.41
N ALA A 15 -23.19 8.62 12.55
CA ALA A 15 -21.77 8.97 12.63
C ALA A 15 -20.90 8.04 11.76
N ARG A 16 -21.22 6.73 11.72
CA ARG A 16 -20.49 5.76 10.90
C ARG A 16 -20.62 6.05 9.41
N LYS A 17 -21.82 6.43 8.95
CA LYS A 17 -22.06 6.80 7.54
C LYS A 17 -21.30 8.07 7.16
N GLU A 18 -21.33 9.09 8.01
CA GLU A 18 -20.55 10.31 7.78
C GLU A 18 -19.05 10.03 7.71
N LEU A 19 -18.53 9.17 8.60
CA LEU A 19 -17.14 8.73 8.55
C LEU A 19 -16.84 7.92 7.28
N LEU A 20 -17.75 7.03 6.87
CA LEU A 20 -17.56 6.18 5.70
C LEU A 20 -17.35 6.98 4.41
N GLU A 21 -18.07 8.09 4.24
CA GLU A 21 -17.87 8.95 3.06
C GLU A 21 -16.46 9.57 3.04
N ARG A 22 -15.96 10.02 4.19
CA ARG A 22 -14.57 10.52 4.30
C ARG A 22 -13.53 9.43 4.05
N GLU A 23 -13.79 8.21 4.53
CA GLU A 23 -12.92 7.05 4.27
C GLU A 23 -12.85 6.73 2.78
N LYS A 24 -13.98 6.75 2.06
CA LYS A 24 -14.01 6.54 0.60
C LYS A 24 -13.23 7.62 -0.14
N GLU A 25 -13.40 8.88 0.23
CA GLU A 25 -12.62 9.98 -0.36
C GLU A 25 -11.11 9.76 -0.17
N LEU A 26 -10.68 9.31 1.01
CA LEU A 26 -9.28 8.97 1.27
C LEU A 26 -8.80 7.81 0.38
N THR A 27 -9.62 6.78 0.19
CA THR A 27 -9.31 5.68 -0.74
C THR A 27 -9.09 6.20 -2.15
N HIS A 28 -10.02 7.00 -2.70
CA HIS A 28 -9.87 7.56 -4.04
C HIS A 28 -8.62 8.44 -4.19
N ARG A 29 -8.30 9.26 -3.18
CA ARG A 29 -7.05 10.06 -3.18
C ARG A 29 -5.80 9.19 -3.12
N SER A 30 -5.85 8.10 -2.36
CA SER A 30 -4.74 7.15 -2.28
C SER A 30 -4.49 6.46 -3.62
N ASP A 31 -5.55 6.08 -4.33
CA ASP A 31 -5.47 5.49 -5.67
C ASP A 31 -4.86 6.47 -6.68
N GLU A 32 -5.28 7.73 -6.64
CA GLU A 32 -4.73 8.79 -7.48
C GLU A 32 -3.23 9.00 -7.23
N LEU A 33 -2.81 9.07 -5.96
CA LEU A 33 -1.40 9.16 -5.60
C LEU A 33 -0.61 7.92 -6.05
N ALA A 34 -1.20 6.72 -5.94
CA ALA A 34 -0.57 5.50 -6.42
C ALA A 34 -0.39 5.51 -7.96
N ARG A 35 -1.34 6.07 -8.72
CA ARG A 35 -1.19 6.32 -10.15
C ARG A 35 -0.03 7.27 -10.43
N GLN A 36 -0.02 8.45 -9.80
CA GLN A 36 1.02 9.45 -9.99
C GLN A 36 2.42 8.91 -9.66
N ARG A 37 2.55 8.11 -8.59
CA ARG A 37 3.82 7.44 -8.23
C ARG A 37 4.32 6.50 -9.32
N ARG A 38 3.42 5.78 -10.01
CA ARG A 38 3.77 4.88 -11.12
C ARG A 38 4.19 5.63 -12.39
N GLU A 39 3.73 6.87 -12.54
CA GLU A 39 4.07 7.75 -13.66
C GLU A 39 5.39 8.52 -13.44
N LEU A 40 5.96 8.47 -12.24
CA LEU A 40 7.26 9.08 -11.97
C LEU A 40 8.33 8.49 -12.92
N PRO A 41 9.31 9.31 -13.36
CA PRO A 41 10.39 8.83 -14.21
C PRO A 41 11.12 7.65 -13.59
N TRP A 42 11.38 6.64 -14.42
CA TRP A 42 12.12 5.47 -14.01
C TRP A 42 13.59 5.81 -13.89
N VAL A 43 14.21 5.37 -12.81
CA VAL A 43 15.66 5.48 -12.61
C VAL A 43 16.26 4.10 -12.77
N ARG A 44 17.30 4.02 -13.61
CA ARG A 44 18.03 2.77 -13.80
C ARG A 44 18.73 2.40 -12.48
N VAL A 45 18.58 1.15 -12.07
CA VAL A 45 19.32 0.58 -10.95
C VAL A 45 20.65 0.06 -11.47
N ASP A 46 21.72 0.82 -11.28
CA ASP A 46 23.08 0.44 -11.69
C ASP A 46 23.84 -0.32 -10.60
N LYS A 47 23.33 -0.30 -9.37
CA LYS A 47 23.93 -1.05 -8.26
C LYS A 47 23.63 -2.54 -8.41
N GLU A 48 24.69 -3.35 -8.40
CA GLU A 48 24.58 -4.81 -8.35
C GLU A 48 24.22 -5.26 -6.92
N TYR A 49 22.91 -5.43 -6.67
CA TYR A 49 22.43 -5.96 -5.40
C TYR A 49 22.58 -7.48 -5.34
N ARG A 50 22.99 -7.98 -4.18
CA ARG A 50 23.04 -9.41 -3.83
C ARG A 50 22.11 -9.67 -2.65
N PHE A 51 21.34 -10.74 -2.75
CA PHE A 51 20.33 -11.16 -1.79
C PHE A 51 20.59 -12.60 -1.36
N GLU A 52 20.47 -12.87 -0.07
CA GLU A 52 20.50 -14.23 0.45
C GLU A 52 19.12 -14.87 0.28
N THR A 53 19.09 -16.08 -0.29
CA THR A 53 17.88 -16.88 -0.47
C THR A 53 18.11 -18.30 0.07
N ASP A 54 17.05 -19.07 0.18
CA ASP A 54 17.11 -20.50 0.52
C ASP A 54 17.93 -21.33 -0.48
N ALA A 55 17.97 -20.90 -1.74
CA ALA A 55 18.77 -21.50 -2.81
C ALA A 55 20.19 -20.90 -2.95
N GLY A 56 20.62 -20.06 -1.99
CA GLY A 56 21.90 -19.34 -2.02
C GLY A 56 21.79 -17.88 -2.47
N THR A 57 22.93 -17.24 -2.72
CA THR A 57 22.97 -15.82 -3.09
C THR A 57 22.46 -15.59 -4.52
N LYS A 58 21.54 -14.62 -4.70
CA LYS A 58 20.99 -14.20 -6.01
C LYS A 58 21.14 -12.70 -6.23
N THR A 59 21.23 -12.28 -7.49
CA THR A 59 21.13 -10.89 -7.93
C THR A 59 19.67 -10.43 -7.98
N LEU A 60 19.45 -9.11 -8.07
CA LEU A 60 18.09 -8.55 -8.23
C LEU A 60 17.35 -9.14 -9.43
N ALA A 61 18.02 -9.34 -10.57
CA ALA A 61 17.39 -9.90 -11.77
C ALA A 61 17.02 -11.38 -11.59
N GLU A 62 17.87 -12.15 -10.93
CA GLU A 62 17.65 -13.59 -10.68
C GLU A 62 16.50 -13.85 -9.71
N LEU A 63 16.15 -12.90 -8.84
CA LEU A 63 14.96 -13.02 -7.99
C LEU A 63 13.66 -13.14 -8.81
N PHE A 64 13.62 -12.54 -10.00
CA PHE A 64 12.43 -12.56 -10.85
C PHE A 64 12.25 -13.88 -11.61
N ASP A 65 13.27 -14.74 -11.66
CA ASP A 65 13.20 -16.05 -12.32
C ASP A 65 12.61 -15.99 -13.75
N GLY A 66 13.06 -15.01 -14.54
CA GLY A 66 12.58 -14.77 -15.91
C GLY A 66 11.20 -14.12 -16.03
N ARG A 67 10.55 -13.74 -14.91
CA ARG A 67 9.23 -13.11 -14.89
C ARG A 67 9.33 -11.58 -14.93
N SER A 68 8.26 -10.93 -15.38
CA SER A 68 8.15 -9.47 -15.38
C SER A 68 7.81 -8.88 -14.01
N GLN A 69 7.42 -9.71 -13.03
CA GLN A 69 7.03 -9.28 -11.70
C GLN A 69 7.54 -10.27 -10.64
N LEU A 70 8.12 -9.74 -9.58
CA LEU A 70 8.42 -10.46 -8.36
C LEU A 70 7.14 -10.53 -7.51
N LEU A 71 6.64 -11.73 -7.25
CA LEU A 71 5.49 -11.98 -6.39
C LEU A 71 5.99 -12.54 -5.06
N ALA A 72 5.39 -12.10 -3.96
CA ALA A 72 5.59 -12.66 -2.63
C ALA A 72 4.71 -13.90 -2.42
#